data_AF-A0A813A5P8-F1
#
_entry.id   AF-A0A813A5P8-F1
#
_cell.length_a   1.000
_cell.length_b   1.000
_cell.length_c   1.000
_cell.angle_alpha   90.00
_cell.angle_beta   90.00
_cell.angle_gamma   90.00
#
_symmetry.space_group_name_H-M   'P 1'
#
loop_
_entity.id
_entity.type
_entity.pdbx_description
1 polymer ?
#
loop_
_entity_poly.entity_id
_entity_poly.type
_entity_poly.pdbx_seq_one_letter_code
_entity_poly.pdbx_strand_id
1 'polypeptide(L)'
;MGDVLPPQFNHATSIQDYDLSIPFGGWAVCLPVPASILGLLLYPYIPDFGCKKQPCCFLDVVSIHQTDKEKMERGIYGLGGFVSASKELRILWSQPYLSRLWCVFELAAFRTANPQSKIHLAPLNIEAVVAASFLCCFILVVIALPLMPSAEFRLSSGVTAVFIPALVPAAAIFHVLRKSLTLKRQLFSELDAFDLNQVSCREERGF
;
A
#
# COMPACT_ATOMS: atom_id res chain seq x y z
N MET A 1 -17.97 47.34 -1.59
CA MET A 1 -16.96 46.33 -1.95
C MET A 1 -17.74 45.04 -2.04
N GLY A 2 -18.16 44.67 -3.26
CA GLY A 2 -19.19 43.66 -3.49
C GLY A 2 -18.65 42.26 -3.29
N ASP A 3 -19.38 41.44 -2.52
CA ASP A 3 -19.04 40.04 -2.30
C ASP A 3 -18.97 39.30 -3.63
N VAL A 4 -17.78 38.82 -3.93
CA VAL A 4 -17.44 38.09 -5.15
C VAL A 4 -17.99 36.67 -4.99
N LEU A 5 -19.18 36.45 -5.54
CA LEU A 5 -19.92 35.18 -5.67
C LEU A 5 -20.47 34.58 -4.35
N PRO A 6 -21.76 34.16 -4.32
CA PRO A 6 -22.29 33.44 -3.17
C PRO A 6 -21.51 32.11 -3.01
N PRO A 7 -21.20 31.70 -1.77
CA PRO A 7 -20.43 30.48 -1.54
C PRO A 7 -21.22 29.29 -2.08
N GLN A 8 -20.58 28.53 -2.96
CA GLN A 8 -21.19 27.39 -3.65
C GLN A 8 -20.94 26.11 -2.86
N PHE A 9 -21.96 25.25 -2.82
CA PHE A 9 -21.92 23.96 -2.12
C PHE A 9 -21.70 24.07 -0.59
N ASN A 10 -22.53 24.90 0.05
CA ASN A 10 -22.54 25.06 1.50
C ASN A 10 -23.06 23.81 2.18
N HIS A 11 -22.46 23.46 3.32
CA HIS A 11 -22.96 22.41 4.20
C HIS A 11 -23.53 23.07 5.44
N ALA A 12 -24.80 22.81 5.74
CA ALA A 12 -25.48 23.31 6.92
C ALA A 12 -25.69 22.16 7.89
N THR A 13 -25.23 22.32 9.14
CA THR A 13 -25.51 21.39 10.23
C THR A 13 -26.27 22.11 11.33
N SER A 14 -27.29 21.45 11.87
CA SER A 14 -27.96 21.92 13.08
C SER A 14 -27.49 21.06 14.23
N ILE A 15 -26.74 21.65 15.17
CA ILE A 15 -26.24 20.95 16.36
C ILE A 15 -26.93 21.57 17.57
N GLN A 16 -27.90 20.86 18.13
CA GLN A 16 -28.48 21.10 19.45
C GLN A 16 -28.76 22.60 19.73
N ASP A 17 -29.43 23.26 18.78
CA ASP A 17 -29.87 24.68 18.77
C ASP A 17 -28.95 25.69 18.05
N TYR A 18 -27.81 25.27 17.50
CA TYR A 18 -26.96 26.12 16.65
C TYR A 18 -26.97 25.65 15.20
N ASP A 19 -27.46 26.51 14.31
CA ASP A 19 -27.34 26.34 12.87
C ASP A 19 -25.97 26.85 12.40
N LEU A 20 -25.07 25.93 12.11
CA LEU A 20 -23.75 26.25 11.58
C LEU A 20 -23.75 26.05 10.06
N SER A 21 -23.61 27.15 9.34
CA SER A 21 -23.36 27.15 7.90
C SER A 21 -21.86 27.16 7.66
N ILE A 22 -21.32 26.07 7.12
CA ILE A 22 -19.91 25.99 6.71
C ILE A 22 -19.83 26.36 5.23
N PRO A 23 -19.31 27.55 4.88
CA PRO A 23 -19.15 27.95 3.48
C PRO A 23 -18.16 27.00 2.79
N PHE A 24 -18.49 26.55 1.57
CA PHE A 24 -17.71 25.58 0.79
C PHE A 24 -17.55 24.18 1.42
N GLY A 25 -18.33 23.86 2.46
CA GLY A 25 -18.21 22.58 3.19
C GLY A 25 -18.33 21.33 2.31
N GLY A 26 -19.17 21.35 1.28
CA GLY A 26 -19.29 20.21 0.36
C GLY A 26 -18.03 19.97 -0.47
N TRP A 27 -17.30 21.03 -0.87
CA TRP A 27 -16.02 20.90 -1.58
C TRP A 27 -14.94 20.29 -0.69
N ALA A 28 -14.92 20.66 0.60
CA ALA A 28 -13.99 20.09 1.57
C ALA A 28 -14.19 18.57 1.76
N VAL A 29 -15.39 18.06 1.47
CA VAL A 29 -15.70 16.62 1.53
C VAL A 29 -15.34 15.90 0.23
N CYS A 30 -15.59 16.52 -0.93
CA CYS A 30 -15.42 15.83 -2.22
C CYS A 30 -14.00 15.92 -2.81
N LEU A 31 -13.26 17.01 -2.58
CA LEU A 31 -11.93 17.23 -3.15
C LEU A 31 -10.78 16.37 -2.57
N PRO A 32 -10.79 15.92 -1.29
CA PRO A 32 -9.66 15.20 -0.72
C PRO A 32 -9.29 13.91 -1.43
N VAL A 33 -10.25 13.12 -1.92
CA VAL A 33 -9.96 11.87 -2.65
C VAL A 33 -9.31 12.09 -4.01
N PRO A 34 -9.89 12.87 -4.93
CA PRO A 34 -9.23 13.14 -6.20
C PRO A 34 -7.89 13.83 -5.99
N ALA A 35 -7.77 14.73 -5.00
CA ALA A 35 -6.48 15.35 -4.66
C ALA A 35 -5.45 14.33 -4.16
N SER A 36 -5.86 13.35 -3.35
CA SER A 36 -4.97 12.31 -2.82
C SER A 36 -4.57 11.30 -3.89
N ILE A 37 -5.50 10.89 -4.77
CA ILE A 37 -5.21 10.02 -5.93
C ILE A 37 -4.26 10.74 -6.88
N LEU A 38 -4.56 12.00 -7.21
CA LEU A 38 -3.71 12.82 -8.06
C LEU A 38 -2.32 13.00 -7.43
N GLY A 39 -2.25 13.27 -6.12
CA GLY A 39 -1.00 13.34 -5.37
C GLY A 39 -0.19 12.05 -5.45
N LEU A 40 -0.82 10.88 -5.31
CA LEU A 40 -0.16 9.57 -5.45
C LEU A 40 0.35 9.32 -6.87
N LEU A 41 -0.44 9.66 -7.89
CA LEU A 41 -0.07 9.50 -9.29
C LEU A 41 1.04 10.47 -9.72
N LEU A 42 1.02 11.68 -9.17
CA LEU A 42 2.03 12.70 -9.44
C LEU A 42 3.30 12.52 -8.62
N TYR A 43 3.24 11.85 -7.46
CA TYR A 43 4.38 11.66 -6.56
C TYR A 43 5.68 11.20 -7.26
N PRO A 44 5.67 10.22 -8.18
CA PRO A 44 6.87 9.81 -8.90
C PRO A 44 7.47 10.88 -9.82
N TYR A 45 6.64 11.82 -10.29
CA TYR A 45 6.99 12.87 -11.24
C TYR A 45 7.32 14.21 -10.58
N ILE A 46 7.07 14.34 -9.27
CA ILE A 46 7.45 15.56 -8.54
C ILE A 46 8.99 15.57 -8.46
N PRO A 47 9.66 16.57 -9.07
CA PRO A 47 11.10 16.66 -9.00
C PRO A 47 11.52 16.80 -7.54
N ASP A 48 12.55 16.07 -7.13
CA ASP A 48 13.12 16.17 -5.79
C ASP A 48 13.56 17.63 -5.56
N PHE A 49 12.73 18.41 -4.88
CA PHE A 49 12.98 19.83 -4.60
C PHE A 49 14.09 20.06 -3.55
N GLY A 50 14.84 19.00 -3.21
CA GLY A 50 16.02 18.99 -2.37
C GLY A 50 16.86 17.74 -2.67
N CYS A 51 18.18 17.80 -2.47
CA CYS A 51 19.20 16.85 -2.91
C CYS A 51 19.10 15.37 -2.43
N LYS A 52 17.93 14.75 -2.42
CA LYS A 52 17.78 13.30 -2.27
C LYS A 52 17.69 12.72 -3.67
N LYS A 53 18.65 11.88 -4.07
CA LYS A 53 18.51 11.11 -5.31
C LYS A 53 17.38 10.11 -5.11
N GLN A 54 16.41 10.06 -6.02
CA GLN A 54 15.43 8.96 -6.04
C GLN A 54 16.17 7.61 -5.97
N PRO A 55 15.68 6.66 -5.15
CA PRO A 55 16.30 5.34 -5.07
C PRO A 55 16.16 4.65 -6.43
N CYS A 56 17.29 4.45 -7.12
CA CYS A 56 17.32 3.61 -8.32
C CYS A 56 17.14 2.15 -7.88
N CYS A 57 16.08 1.49 -8.34
CA CYS A 57 15.82 0.08 -8.07
C CYS A 57 15.97 -0.76 -9.35
N PHE A 58 16.46 -1.98 -9.17
CA PHE A 58 16.40 -3.02 -10.18
C PHE A 58 15.23 -3.94 -9.84
N LEU A 59 14.36 -4.19 -10.81
CA LEU A 59 13.23 -5.08 -10.67
C LEU A 59 13.35 -6.19 -11.71
N ASP A 60 13.56 -7.42 -11.25
CA ASP A 60 13.82 -8.62 -12.04
C ASP A 60 12.75 -8.85 -13.14
N VAL A 61 11.48 -8.79 -12.78
CA VAL A 61 10.37 -9.09 -13.70
C VAL A 61 10.26 -8.10 -14.87
N VAL A 62 10.70 -6.85 -14.67
CA VAL A 62 10.69 -5.80 -15.72
C VAL A 62 12.02 -5.77 -16.48
N SER A 63 13.12 -6.14 -15.83
CA SER A 63 14.47 -5.99 -16.38
C SER A 63 14.94 -7.25 -17.13
N ILE A 64 14.40 -8.41 -16.80
CA ILE A 64 14.69 -9.68 -17.47
C ILE A 64 13.54 -10.01 -18.42
N HIS A 65 13.89 -10.38 -19.65
CA HIS A 65 12.90 -10.75 -20.64
C HIS A 65 12.22 -12.07 -20.23
N GLN A 66 10.88 -12.08 -20.13
CA GLN A 66 10.15 -13.26 -19.62
C GLN A 66 9.82 -14.29 -20.72
N THR A 67 9.70 -13.86 -21.99
CA THR A 67 9.26 -14.73 -23.10
C THR A 67 10.37 -15.25 -24.03
N ASP A 68 11.39 -14.44 -24.33
CA ASP A 68 12.52 -14.80 -25.18
C ASP A 68 13.62 -15.45 -24.33
N LYS A 69 13.83 -16.76 -24.52
CA LYS A 69 14.77 -17.55 -23.72
C LYS A 69 16.21 -17.06 -23.82
N GLU A 70 16.66 -16.61 -24.99
CA GLU A 70 18.04 -16.16 -25.19
C GLU A 70 18.29 -14.83 -24.45
N LYS A 71 17.32 -13.90 -24.53
CA LYS A 71 17.39 -12.64 -23.79
C LYS A 71 17.19 -12.85 -22.28
N MET A 72 16.35 -13.78 -21.88
CA MET A 72 16.18 -14.18 -20.48
C MET A 72 17.50 -14.66 -19.91
N GLU A 73 18.14 -15.62 -20.57
CA GLU A 73 19.42 -16.19 -20.15
C GLU A 73 20.52 -15.12 -20.04
N ARG A 74 20.64 -14.24 -21.04
CA ARG A 74 21.54 -13.08 -20.99
C ARG A 74 21.24 -12.16 -19.80
N GLY A 75 19.96 -11.92 -19.52
CA GLY A 75 19.51 -11.13 -18.36
C GLY A 75 19.91 -11.78 -17.03
N ILE A 76 19.73 -13.10 -16.91
CA ILE A 76 20.11 -13.88 -15.72
C ILE A 76 21.63 -13.83 -15.51
N TYR A 77 22.43 -13.97 -16.58
CA TYR A 77 23.89 -13.83 -16.49
C TYR A 77 24.34 -12.43 -16.04
N GLY A 78 23.60 -11.39 -16.43
CA GLY A 78 23.84 -10.02 -15.98
C GLY A 78 23.46 -9.72 -14.53
N LEU A 79 22.63 -10.57 -13.91
CA LEU A 79 22.06 -10.33 -12.57
C LEU A 79 23.14 -10.15 -11.49
N GLY A 80 24.24 -10.89 -11.56
CA GLY A 80 25.34 -10.80 -10.60
C GLY A 80 25.95 -9.39 -10.49
N GLY A 81 25.98 -8.64 -11.60
CA GLY A 81 26.43 -7.24 -11.61
C GLY A 81 25.49 -6.32 -10.84
N PHE A 82 24.18 -6.46 -11.04
CA PHE A 82 23.18 -5.69 -10.30
C PHE A 82 23.18 -6.05 -8.81
N VAL A 83 23.27 -7.33 -8.49
CA VAL A 83 23.32 -7.83 -7.12
C VAL A 83 24.53 -7.27 -6.38
N SER A 84 25.73 -7.33 -6.97
CA SER A 84 26.96 -6.81 -6.35
C SER A 84 26.98 -5.27 -6.23
N ALA A 85 26.35 -4.54 -7.14
CA ALA A 85 26.24 -3.09 -7.07
C ALA A 85 25.12 -2.58 -6.13
N SER A 86 24.22 -3.46 -5.67
CA SER A 86 23.05 -3.09 -4.88
C SER A 86 23.38 -2.87 -3.41
N LYS A 87 22.89 -1.76 -2.84
CA LYS A 87 23.10 -1.41 -1.41
C LYS A 87 22.24 -2.23 -0.45
N GLU A 88 21.06 -2.62 -0.90
CA GLU A 88 20.09 -3.40 -0.13
C GLU A 88 19.28 -4.29 -1.05
N LEU A 89 18.76 -5.40 -0.52
CA LEU A 89 17.79 -6.24 -1.21
C LEU A 89 16.43 -6.07 -0.53
N ARG A 90 15.42 -5.65 -1.30
CA ARG A 90 14.04 -5.55 -0.82
C ARG A 90 13.21 -6.66 -1.43
N ILE A 91 12.74 -7.56 -0.58
CA ILE A 91 11.95 -8.72 -0.98
C ILE A 91 10.49 -8.43 -0.64
N LEU A 92 9.66 -8.33 -1.68
CA LEU A 92 8.21 -8.32 -1.56
C LEU A 92 7.72 -9.77 -1.39
N TRP A 93 7.64 -10.23 -0.15
CA TRP A 93 7.40 -11.64 0.11
C TRP A 93 5.91 -11.98 0.16
N SER A 94 5.59 -13.14 -0.40
CA SER A 94 4.29 -13.81 -0.35
C SER A 94 4.53 -15.31 -0.19
N GLN A 95 3.64 -16.00 0.55
CA GLN A 95 3.76 -17.45 0.70
C GLN A 95 3.29 -18.19 -0.56
N PRO A 96 3.96 -19.29 -0.96
CA PRO A 96 5.21 -19.81 -0.39
C PRO A 96 6.46 -19.14 -1.01
N TYR A 97 7.26 -18.44 -0.21
CA TYR A 97 8.47 -17.75 -0.70
C TYR A 97 9.65 -18.72 -0.81
N LEU A 98 9.92 -19.48 0.26
CA LEU A 98 11.08 -20.36 0.37
C LEU A 98 10.98 -21.65 -0.48
N SER A 99 9.78 -21.99 -0.99
CA SER A 99 9.62 -23.14 -1.88
C SER A 99 10.02 -22.85 -3.34
N ARG A 100 10.31 -21.59 -3.69
CA ARG A 100 10.62 -21.13 -5.04
C ARG A 100 12.14 -21.02 -5.22
N LEU A 101 12.70 -21.81 -6.14
CA LEU A 101 14.15 -21.87 -6.35
C LEU A 101 14.76 -20.51 -6.70
N TRP A 102 14.10 -19.77 -7.59
CA TRP A 102 14.53 -18.43 -7.99
C TRP A 102 14.69 -17.48 -6.80
N CYS A 103 13.67 -17.42 -5.93
CA CYS A 103 13.68 -16.55 -4.75
C CYS A 103 14.79 -16.90 -3.75
N VAL A 104 15.10 -18.19 -3.59
CA VAL A 104 16.21 -18.68 -2.75
C VAL A 104 17.55 -18.33 -3.39
N PHE A 105 17.68 -18.54 -4.70
CA PHE A 105 18.87 -18.19 -5.48
C PHE A 105 19.21 -16.70 -5.35
N GLU A 106 18.23 -15.80 -5.51
CA GLU A 106 18.42 -14.36 -5.36
C GLU A 106 18.90 -13.99 -3.96
N LEU A 107 18.28 -14.58 -2.93
CA LEU A 107 18.64 -14.35 -1.54
C LEU A 107 20.09 -14.80 -1.25
N ALA A 108 20.45 -16.00 -1.73
CA ALA A 108 21.78 -16.56 -1.57
C ALA A 108 22.84 -15.77 -2.35
N ALA A 109 22.56 -15.41 -3.61
CA ALA A 109 23.43 -14.61 -4.46
C ALA A 109 23.69 -13.23 -3.84
N PHE A 110 22.64 -12.56 -3.34
CA PHE A 110 22.79 -11.26 -2.68
C PHE A 110 23.60 -11.34 -1.39
N ARG A 111 23.34 -12.33 -0.53
CA ARG A 111 24.12 -12.48 0.71
C ARG A 111 25.58 -12.82 0.43
N THR A 112 25.85 -13.60 -0.63
CA THR A 112 27.22 -13.95 -1.03
C THR A 112 27.97 -12.74 -1.57
N ALA A 113 27.34 -11.94 -2.44
CA ALA A 113 27.96 -10.73 -3.00
C ALA A 113 28.04 -9.58 -1.98
N ASN A 114 27.11 -9.51 -1.03
CA ASN A 114 26.99 -8.42 -0.06
C ASN A 114 26.77 -8.95 1.38
N PRO A 115 27.82 -9.47 2.05
CA PRO A 115 27.68 -10.13 3.35
C PRO A 115 27.09 -9.24 4.45
N GLN A 116 27.38 -7.94 4.44
CA GLN A 116 26.97 -6.98 5.47
C GLN A 116 25.73 -6.14 5.08
N SER A 117 25.27 -6.24 3.83
CA SER A 117 24.14 -5.43 3.37
C SER A 117 22.81 -5.91 3.97
N LYS A 118 21.87 -4.97 4.05
CA LYS A 118 20.55 -5.19 4.65
C LYS A 118 19.63 -5.90 3.67
N ILE A 119 18.83 -6.83 4.21
CA ILE A 119 17.76 -7.50 3.49
C ILE A 119 16.44 -7.10 4.15
N HIS A 120 15.58 -6.44 3.39
CA HIS A 120 14.29 -5.94 3.85
C HIS A 120 13.18 -6.86 3.35
N LEU A 121 12.51 -7.56 4.27
CA LEU A 121 11.33 -8.37 3.98
C LEU A 121 10.07 -7.50 4.17
N ALA A 122 9.45 -7.09 3.08
CA ALA A 122 8.22 -6.30 3.07
C ALA A 122 7.02 -7.18 2.61
N PRO A 123 5.92 -7.26 3.38
CA PRO A 123 4.75 -8.02 2.95
C PRO A 123 4.06 -7.30 1.78
N LEU A 124 3.70 -8.04 0.73
CA LEU A 124 3.06 -7.49 -0.47
C LEU A 124 1.72 -6.77 -0.18
N ASN A 125 1.03 -7.15 0.88
CA ASN A 125 -0.36 -6.70 1.13
C ASN A 125 -0.48 -5.40 1.92
N ILE A 126 0.62 -4.76 2.38
CA ILE A 126 0.51 -3.55 3.22
C ILE A 126 -0.11 -2.38 2.43
N GLU A 127 0.36 -2.15 1.19
CA GLU A 127 -0.09 -1.01 0.39
C GLU A 127 -1.58 -1.11 0.03
N ALA A 128 -2.05 -2.31 -0.31
CA ALA A 128 -3.46 -2.59 -0.56
C ALA A 128 -4.34 -2.29 0.67
N VAL A 129 -3.85 -2.58 1.88
CA VAL A 129 -4.56 -2.27 3.13
C VAL A 129 -4.62 -0.79 3.39
N VAL A 130 -3.52 -0.06 3.21
CA VAL A 130 -3.49 1.39 3.38
C VAL A 130 -4.48 2.05 2.43
N ALA A 131 -4.48 1.63 1.15
CA ALA A 131 -5.42 2.13 0.16
C ALA A 131 -6.89 1.82 0.54
N ALA A 132 -7.19 0.56 0.90
CA ALA A 132 -8.53 0.16 1.33
C ALA A 132 -9.00 0.92 2.58
N SER A 133 -8.10 1.15 3.53
CA SER A 133 -8.37 1.90 4.76
C SER A 133 -8.68 3.36 4.46
N PHE A 134 -7.87 3.99 3.60
CA PHE A 134 -8.09 5.36 3.15
C PHE A 134 -9.46 5.52 2.46
N LEU A 135 -9.78 4.64 1.52
CA LEU A 135 -11.07 4.64 0.83
C LEU A 135 -12.25 4.44 1.80
N CYS A 136 -12.11 3.53 2.76
CA CYS A 136 -13.14 3.29 3.76
C CYS A 136 -13.38 4.53 4.64
N CYS A 137 -12.32 5.12 5.21
CA CYS A 137 -12.43 6.36 5.99
C CYS A 137 -13.09 7.49 5.21
N PHE A 138 -12.77 7.61 3.92
CA PHE A 138 -13.41 8.61 3.08
C PHE A 138 -14.91 8.35 2.89
N ILE A 139 -15.30 7.13 2.53
CA ILE A 139 -16.71 6.74 2.37
C ILE A 139 -17.49 7.04 3.65
N LEU A 140 -16.91 6.77 4.82
CA LEU A 140 -17.50 7.10 6.11
C LEU A 140 -17.74 8.59 6.29
N VAL A 141 -16.77 9.44 5.96
CA VAL A 141 -16.91 10.90 6.07
C VAL A 141 -17.99 11.41 5.11
N VAL A 142 -18.02 10.90 3.87
CA VAL A 142 -19.01 11.27 2.86
C VAL A 142 -20.43 10.87 3.28
N ILE A 143 -20.61 9.72 3.95
CA ILE A 143 -21.91 9.23 4.40
C ILE A 143 -22.34 9.89 5.72
N ALA A 144 -21.42 10.08 6.67
CA ALA A 144 -21.75 10.60 7.99
C ALA A 144 -22.16 12.07 7.96
N LEU A 145 -21.47 12.91 7.19
CA LEU A 145 -21.74 14.36 7.14
C LEU A 145 -23.15 14.76 6.66
N PRO A 146 -23.76 14.13 5.64
CA PRO A 146 -25.14 14.42 5.23
C PRO A 146 -26.20 13.76 6.13
N LEU A 147 -25.86 12.73 6.91
CA LEU A 147 -26.78 12.07 7.86
C LEU A 147 -26.92 12.84 9.20
N MET A 148 -25.93 13.64 9.57
CA MET A 148 -25.97 14.49 10.78
C MET A 148 -27.11 15.54 10.79
N PRO A 149 -27.42 16.25 9.69
CA PRO A 149 -28.49 17.27 9.68
C PRO A 149 -29.93 16.74 9.54
N SER A 150 -30.15 15.45 9.26
CA SER A 150 -31.52 14.90 9.27
C SER A 150 -32.02 14.75 10.71
N ALA A 151 -32.90 15.67 11.10
CA ALA A 151 -33.28 16.08 12.46
C ALA A 151 -34.03 15.06 13.35
N GLU A 152 -33.81 13.76 13.21
CA GLU A 152 -34.30 12.70 14.13
C GLU A 152 -33.13 11.87 14.71
N PHE A 153 -31.91 12.38 14.59
CA PHE A 153 -30.68 11.71 15.03
C PHE A 153 -30.56 11.77 16.56
N ARG A 154 -31.30 10.90 17.26
CA ARG A 154 -31.11 10.65 18.68
C ARG A 154 -29.65 10.30 18.93
N LEU A 155 -29.07 10.84 20.01
CA LEU A 155 -27.68 10.57 20.45
C LEU A 155 -27.32 9.07 20.43
N SER A 156 -28.31 8.19 20.65
CA SER A 156 -28.18 6.73 20.57
C SER A 156 -28.12 6.17 19.13
N SER A 157 -29.03 6.57 18.23
CA SER A 157 -29.03 6.08 16.83
C SER A 157 -27.89 6.67 16.02
N GLY A 158 -27.39 7.81 16.47
CA GLY A 158 -26.34 8.51 15.78
C GLY A 158 -24.94 8.01 16.01
N VAL A 159 -24.66 7.68 17.27
CA VAL A 159 -23.42 7.01 17.65
C VAL A 159 -23.32 5.65 16.95
N THR A 160 -24.41 4.90 16.81
CA THR A 160 -24.37 3.61 16.09
C THR A 160 -24.15 3.77 14.58
N ALA A 161 -24.78 4.75 13.92
CA ALA A 161 -24.66 4.97 12.47
C ALA A 161 -23.26 5.40 12.01
N VAL A 162 -22.48 6.07 12.87
CA VAL A 162 -21.15 6.61 12.50
C VAL A 162 -20.00 5.78 13.08
N PHE A 163 -20.08 5.36 14.35
CA PHE A 163 -18.97 4.67 15.01
C PHE A 163 -18.89 3.19 14.62
N ILE A 164 -20.02 2.49 14.41
CA ILE A 164 -19.98 1.07 14.03
C ILE A 164 -19.30 0.89 12.65
N PRO A 165 -19.63 1.69 11.62
CA PRO A 165 -18.92 1.60 10.35
C PRO A 165 -17.44 2.00 10.45
N ALA A 166 -17.06 2.91 11.36
CA ALA A 166 -15.66 3.26 11.62
C ALA A 166 -14.84 2.15 12.29
N LEU A 167 -15.49 1.18 12.96
CA LEU A 167 -14.81 0.00 13.49
C LEU A 167 -14.42 -1.01 12.41
N VAL A 168 -15.10 -1.02 11.26
CA VAL A 168 -14.81 -1.93 10.14
C VAL A 168 -13.39 -1.75 9.58
N PRO A 169 -12.94 -0.55 9.19
CA PRO A 169 -11.57 -0.36 8.71
C PRO A 169 -10.54 -0.62 9.81
N ALA A 170 -10.82 -0.24 11.06
CA ALA A 170 -9.95 -0.56 12.18
C ALA A 170 -9.77 -2.08 12.33
N ALA A 171 -10.87 -2.84 12.31
CA ALA A 171 -10.85 -4.30 12.38
C ALA A 171 -10.12 -4.92 11.18
N ALA A 172 -10.32 -4.39 9.97
CA ALA A 172 -9.60 -4.84 8.76
C ALA A 172 -8.08 -4.62 8.88
N ILE A 173 -7.66 -3.44 9.33
CA ILE A 173 -6.25 -3.12 9.61
C ILE A 173 -5.69 -4.11 10.65
N PHE A 174 -6.38 -4.28 11.78
CA PHE A 174 -5.96 -5.23 12.81
C PHE A 174 -5.87 -6.66 12.29
N HIS A 175 -6.82 -7.10 11.47
CA HIS A 175 -6.82 -8.43 10.87
C HIS A 175 -5.61 -8.62 9.96
N VAL A 176 -5.31 -7.66 9.07
CA VAL A 176 -4.19 -7.80 8.15
C VAL A 176 -2.85 -7.64 8.85
N LEU A 177 -2.73 -6.75 9.84
CA LEU A 177 -1.54 -6.68 10.68
C LEU A 177 -1.28 -8.01 11.39
N ARG A 178 -2.32 -8.62 11.98
CA ARG A 178 -2.20 -9.96 12.58
C ARG A 178 -1.79 -10.99 11.54
N LYS A 179 -2.44 -11.04 10.38
CA LYS A 179 -2.09 -11.95 9.28
C LYS A 179 -0.63 -11.75 8.85
N SER A 180 -0.19 -10.52 8.67
CA SER A 180 1.18 -10.17 8.29
C SER A 180 2.20 -10.59 9.35
N LEU A 181 1.87 -10.44 10.64
CA LEU A 181 2.73 -10.88 11.74
C LEU A 181 2.81 -12.41 11.81
N THR A 182 1.68 -13.10 11.65
CA THR A 182 1.63 -14.57 11.61
C THR A 182 2.44 -15.11 10.43
N LEU A 183 2.20 -14.58 9.23
CA LEU A 183 2.94 -14.96 8.04
C LEU A 183 4.44 -14.67 8.20
N LYS A 184 4.83 -13.57 8.87
CA LYS A 184 6.24 -13.26 9.15
C LYS A 184 6.86 -14.29 10.09
N ARG A 185 6.14 -14.69 11.14
CA ARG A 185 6.59 -15.75 12.05
C ARG A 185 6.71 -17.10 11.34
N GLN A 186 5.74 -17.43 10.50
CA GLN A 186 5.78 -18.64 9.67
C GLN A 186 6.98 -18.63 8.74
N LEU A 187 7.25 -17.51 8.06
CA LEU A 187 8.43 -17.36 7.21
C LEU A 187 9.74 -17.62 7.97
N PHE A 188 9.89 -17.08 9.18
CA PHE A 188 11.09 -17.36 10.00
C PHE A 188 11.16 -18.82 10.44
N SER A 189 10.03 -19.41 10.83
CA SER A 189 9.96 -20.83 11.17
C SER A 189 10.30 -21.74 9.97
N GLU A 190 9.84 -21.38 8.77
CA GLU A 190 10.16 -22.08 7.52
C GLU A 190 11.62 -21.88 7.14
N LEU A 191 12.20 -20.72 7.44
CA LEU A 191 13.61 -20.44 7.23
C LEU A 191 14.51 -21.28 8.15
N ASP A 192 14.11 -21.45 9.42
CA ASP A 192 14.84 -22.28 10.38
C ASP A 192 14.80 -23.78 10.01
N ALA A 193 13.69 -24.24 9.45
CA ALA A 193 13.50 -25.61 8.97
C ALA A 193 13.80 -25.79 7.47
N PHE A 194 14.46 -24.81 6.85
CA PHE A 194 14.65 -24.77 5.41
C PHE A 194 15.57 -25.89 4.89
N ASP A 195 15.13 -26.58 3.85
CA ASP A 195 15.90 -27.61 3.14
C ASP A 195 15.91 -27.33 1.64
N LEU A 196 17.10 -27.20 1.06
CA LEU A 196 17.31 -26.93 -0.37
C LEU A 196 16.70 -28.03 -1.27
N ASN A 197 16.62 -29.27 -0.77
CA ASN A 197 16.08 -30.39 -1.56
C ASN A 197 14.56 -30.33 -1.74
N GLN A 198 13.87 -29.50 -0.96
CA GLN A 198 12.41 -29.36 -0.99
C GLN A 198 11.95 -28.20 -1.88
N VAL A 199 12.90 -27.47 -2.49
CA VAL A 199 12.63 -26.30 -3.31
C VAL A 199 12.32 -26.73 -4.75
N SER A 200 11.32 -26.10 -5.36
CA SER A 200 10.88 -26.43 -6.73
C SER A 200 11.20 -25.31 -7.72
N CYS A 201 11.56 -25.70 -8.94
CA CYS A 201 11.52 -24.81 -10.09
C CYS A 201 10.05 -24.58 -10.46
N ARG A 202 9.63 -23.32 -10.51
CA ARG A 202 8.38 -23.00 -11.19
C ARG A 202 8.65 -23.04 -12.69
N GLU A 203 8.37 -24.16 -13.34
CA GLU A 203 8.10 -24.12 -14.77
C GLU A 203 6.79 -23.35 -14.94
N GLU A 204 6.88 -22.14 -15.49
CA GLU A 204 5.71 -21.37 -15.89
C GLU A 204 4.97 -22.15 -16.99
N ARG A 205 4.05 -23.03 -16.59
CA ARG A 205 3.00 -23.49 -17.48
C ARG A 205 2.13 -22.27 -17.80
N GLY A 206 2.37 -21.74 -18.99
CA GLY A 206 1.48 -20.96 -19.87
C GLY A 206 0.44 -20.05 -19.21
N PHE A 207 0.56 -18.75 -19.50
CA PHE A 207 -0.64 -17.97 -19.78
C PHE A 207 -1.35 -18.52 -21.03
#